data_AF-A0AAE5S3X5-F1
#
_entry.id   AF-A0AAE5S3X5-F1
#
_cell.length_a   1.000
_cell.length_b   1.000
_cell.length_c   1.000
_cell.angle_alpha   90.00
_cell.angle_beta   90.00
_cell.angle_gamma   90.00
#
_symmetry.space_group_name_H-M   'P 1'
#
loop_
_entity.id
_entity.type
_entity.pdbx_description
1 polymer ?
#
loop_
_entity_poly.entity_id
_entity_poly.type
_entity_poly.pdbx_seq_one_letter_code
_entity_poly.pdbx_strand_id
1 'polypeptide(L)'
;MRQPTTLCHYRYDALDRLAARTPAIGTIARSFYQSDTLVSEVQGAEHIRFLHRDRQLLAMQSALATLLIGSDQQHSVLHTVSAGLPGPIAYTPYGHRQALNQLPGFNGERPDPLTGHYLLGNGYRAYNPALMRFNSPDSMSPFGKGGMNAYAYCAGDPVNRSDPTGHEVDVGQVLSFVWIGLGLFGAFVGVKTAVPAIKAIAKGSAPLSTKLTAASAVGQLAASSVFTVSRVINAVDPDAPAANILLATAISLLIPVLAVRTVSPRIKRWEDAGTNIELVKQGPSRGVVATAAVHIRRPSVRGHQPNDSDTAIWY
;
A
#
# COMPACT_ATOMS: atom_id res chain seq x y z
N MET A 1 -7.00 38.02 -36.47
CA MET A 1 -7.49 36.85 -37.22
C MET A 1 -8.05 35.86 -36.21
N ARG A 2 -9.33 35.47 -36.30
CA ARG A 2 -9.89 34.40 -35.45
C ARG A 2 -9.27 33.08 -35.90
N GLN A 3 -8.53 32.40 -35.03
CA GLN A 3 -8.13 31.01 -35.31
C GLN A 3 -9.40 30.16 -35.46
N PRO A 4 -9.48 29.28 -36.47
CA PRO A 4 -10.61 28.38 -36.61
C PRO A 4 -10.75 27.54 -35.34
N THR A 5 -11.95 27.50 -34.77
CA THR A 5 -12.22 26.69 -33.58
C THR A 5 -12.23 25.22 -33.98
N THR A 6 -11.20 24.49 -33.60
CA THR A 6 -11.17 23.04 -33.77
C THR A 6 -12.11 22.40 -32.75
N LEU A 7 -13.08 21.61 -33.23
CA LEU A 7 -14.08 20.94 -32.40
C LEU A 7 -13.84 19.42 -32.40
N CYS A 8 -14.17 18.75 -31.29
CA CYS A 8 -14.15 17.30 -31.17
C CYS A 8 -15.35 16.82 -30.36
N HIS A 9 -16.03 15.78 -30.84
CA HIS A 9 -17.10 15.09 -30.12
C HIS A 9 -16.57 13.84 -29.44
N TYR A 10 -16.79 13.74 -28.14
CA TYR A 10 -16.44 12.58 -27.32
C TYR A 10 -17.68 11.69 -27.15
N ARG A 11 -17.50 10.37 -27.26
CA ARG A 11 -18.56 9.37 -27.02
C ARG A 11 -18.09 8.37 -26.00
N TYR A 12 -19.00 7.93 -25.16
CA TYR A 12 -18.75 7.03 -24.05
C TYR A 12 -19.51 5.72 -24.24
N ASP A 13 -18.96 4.62 -23.70
CA ASP A 13 -19.66 3.34 -23.61
C ASP A 13 -20.62 3.32 -22.40
N ALA A 14 -21.33 2.21 -22.20
CA ALA A 14 -22.28 2.06 -21.11
C ALA A 14 -21.64 1.96 -19.71
N LEU A 15 -20.30 1.92 -19.63
CA LEU A 15 -19.53 1.94 -18.39
C LEU A 15 -18.88 3.32 -18.15
N ASP A 16 -19.33 4.34 -18.86
CA ASP A 16 -18.82 5.73 -18.81
C ASP A 16 -17.34 5.86 -19.20
N ARG A 17 -16.84 4.98 -20.08
CA ARG A 17 -15.47 5.05 -20.61
C ARG A 17 -15.46 5.62 -22.00
N LEU A 18 -14.43 6.39 -22.33
CA LEU A 18 -14.27 7.06 -23.61
C LEU A 18 -14.13 6.03 -24.74
N ALA A 19 -15.19 5.85 -25.51
CA ALA A 19 -15.24 4.87 -26.60
C ALA A 19 -14.76 5.47 -27.94
N ALA A 20 -15.02 6.76 -28.18
CA ALA A 20 -14.61 7.40 -29.43
C ALA A 20 -14.39 8.91 -29.31
N ARG A 21 -13.45 9.41 -30.12
CA ARG A 21 -13.19 10.84 -30.37
C ARG A 21 -13.42 11.13 -31.85
N THR A 22 -14.33 12.06 -32.13
CA THR A 22 -14.71 12.45 -33.49
C THR A 22 -14.33 13.92 -33.69
N PRO A 23 -13.11 14.21 -34.17
CA PRO A 23 -12.73 15.57 -34.50
C PRO A 23 -13.56 16.08 -35.69
N ALA A 24 -13.84 17.38 -35.73
CA ALA A 24 -14.58 18.01 -36.83
C ALA A 24 -13.83 17.90 -38.17
N ILE A 25 -12.50 17.81 -38.10
CA ILE A 25 -11.61 17.59 -39.23
C ILE A 25 -10.64 16.47 -38.83
N GLY A 26 -10.66 15.35 -39.56
CA GLY A 26 -9.79 14.20 -39.33
C GLY A 26 -10.53 12.89 -39.18
N THR A 27 -9.80 11.85 -38.82
CA THR A 27 -10.32 10.48 -38.64
C THR A 27 -10.80 10.25 -37.21
N ILE A 28 -11.93 9.54 -37.08
CA ILE A 28 -12.47 9.10 -35.79
C ILE A 28 -11.46 8.15 -35.15
N ALA A 29 -11.12 8.42 -33.89
CA ALA A 29 -10.35 7.51 -33.04
C ALA A 29 -11.33 6.69 -32.18
N ARG A 30 -11.18 5.37 -32.18
CA ARG A 30 -11.98 4.44 -31.36
C ARG A 30 -11.08 3.71 -30.39
N SER A 31 -11.47 3.70 -29.13
CA SER A 31 -10.70 3.14 -28.02
C SER A 31 -11.30 1.79 -27.59
N PHE A 32 -10.44 0.82 -27.31
CA PHE A 32 -10.82 -0.54 -26.92
C PHE A 32 -10.16 -0.92 -25.61
N TYR A 33 -10.94 -1.50 -24.72
CA TYR A 33 -10.56 -1.78 -23.34
C TYR A 33 -10.60 -3.29 -23.06
N GLN A 34 -9.65 -3.76 -22.28
CA GLN A 34 -9.71 -5.08 -21.63
C GLN A 34 -9.84 -4.85 -20.13
N SER A 35 -10.96 -5.28 -19.54
CA SER A 35 -11.38 -4.79 -18.23
C SER A 35 -11.40 -3.26 -18.26
N ASP A 36 -10.62 -2.57 -17.42
CA ASP A 36 -10.52 -1.10 -17.41
C ASP A 36 -9.22 -0.53 -17.97
N THR A 37 -8.40 -1.36 -18.64
CA THR A 37 -7.14 -0.93 -19.25
C THR A 37 -7.34 -0.70 -20.75
N LEU A 38 -6.95 0.48 -21.25
CA LEU A 38 -6.92 0.78 -22.68
C LEU A 38 -5.87 -0.11 -23.37
N VAL A 39 -6.31 -1.02 -24.24
CA VAL A 39 -5.41 -1.98 -24.92
C VAL A 39 -5.14 -1.61 -26.38
N SER A 40 -6.08 -0.92 -27.04
CA SER A 40 -5.85 -0.45 -28.38
C SER A 40 -6.69 0.75 -28.76
N GLU A 41 -6.21 1.46 -29.76
CA GLU A 41 -6.91 2.56 -30.41
C GLU A 41 -6.81 2.42 -31.92
N VAL A 42 -7.93 2.61 -32.61
CA VAL A 42 -7.99 2.58 -34.07
C VAL A 42 -8.39 3.96 -34.57
N GLN A 43 -7.54 4.55 -35.40
CA GLN A 43 -7.76 5.85 -36.04
C GLN A 43 -7.60 5.71 -37.56
N GLY A 44 -8.73 5.64 -38.28
CA GLY A 44 -8.70 5.37 -39.72
C GLY A 44 -8.05 4.01 -40.03
N ALA A 45 -6.93 4.02 -40.77
CA ALA A 45 -6.15 2.81 -41.08
C ALA A 45 -5.06 2.51 -40.03
N GLU A 46 -4.80 3.43 -39.10
CA GLU A 46 -3.81 3.24 -38.06
C GLU A 46 -4.42 2.48 -36.88
N HIS A 47 -3.70 1.46 -36.41
CA HIS A 47 -4.04 0.69 -35.22
C HIS A 47 -2.86 0.75 -34.27
N ILE A 48 -3.09 1.35 -33.11
CA ILE A 48 -2.12 1.47 -32.02
C ILE A 48 -2.52 0.47 -30.94
N ARG A 49 -1.55 -0.32 -30.48
CA ARG A 49 -1.71 -1.27 -29.37
C ARG A 49 -0.84 -0.83 -28.19
N PHE A 50 -1.39 -0.97 -27.00
CA PHE A 50 -0.73 -0.63 -25.75
C PHE A 50 -0.49 -1.91 -24.95
N LEU A 51 0.77 -2.19 -24.65
CA LEU A 51 1.16 -3.34 -23.85
C LEU A 51 1.42 -2.88 -22.42
N HIS A 52 0.60 -3.40 -21.50
CA HIS A 52 0.66 -3.07 -20.09
C HIS A 52 1.11 -4.27 -19.26
N ARG A 53 1.75 -3.97 -18.14
CA ARG A 53 1.82 -4.86 -16.98
C ARG A 53 1.15 -4.11 -15.82
N ASP A 54 0.02 -4.65 -15.37
CA ASP A 54 -0.83 -3.97 -14.40
C ASP A 54 -1.20 -2.55 -14.91
N ARG A 55 -0.84 -1.50 -14.17
CA ARG A 55 -1.01 -0.10 -14.58
C ARG A 55 0.15 0.46 -15.41
N GLN A 56 1.29 -0.23 -15.45
CA GLN A 56 2.48 0.29 -16.12
C GLN A 56 2.43 0.02 -17.62
N LEU A 57 2.49 1.08 -18.42
CA LEU A 57 2.65 0.98 -19.86
C LEU A 57 4.10 0.63 -20.22
N LEU A 58 4.30 -0.52 -20.86
CA LEU A 58 5.63 -1.05 -21.20
C LEU A 58 6.01 -0.80 -22.66
N ALA A 59 5.03 -0.87 -23.57
CA ALA A 59 5.28 -0.64 -24.98
C ALA A 59 4.04 -0.12 -25.72
N MET A 60 4.29 0.60 -26.80
CA MET A 60 3.29 1.03 -27.75
C MET A 60 3.67 0.50 -29.13
N GLN A 61 2.77 -0.21 -29.79
CA GLN A 61 3.00 -0.79 -31.10
C GLN A 61 2.03 -0.20 -32.13
N SER A 62 2.58 0.20 -33.28
CA SER A 62 1.84 0.56 -34.48
C SER A 62 2.35 -0.27 -35.66
N ALA A 63 1.73 -0.14 -36.83
CA ALA A 63 2.24 -0.76 -38.06
C ALA A 63 3.64 -0.24 -38.47
N LEU A 64 4.01 0.98 -38.04
CA LEU A 64 5.23 1.65 -38.46
C LEU A 64 6.39 1.45 -37.46
N ALA A 65 6.08 1.28 -36.18
CA ALA A 65 7.09 1.21 -35.13
C ALA A 65 6.57 0.51 -33.86
N THR A 66 7.52 -0.05 -33.12
CA THR A 66 7.32 -0.44 -31.71
C THR A 66 8.17 0.47 -30.84
N LEU A 67 7.55 1.08 -29.83
CA LEU A 67 8.18 1.94 -28.85
C LEU A 67 8.22 1.22 -27.51
N LEU A 68 9.42 1.02 -26.96
CA LEU A 68 9.57 0.60 -25.57
C LEU A 68 9.54 1.83 -24.67
N ILE A 69 8.87 1.73 -23.53
CA ILE A 69 8.59 2.85 -22.64
C ILE A 69 9.33 2.66 -21.32
N GLY A 70 10.12 3.68 -20.96
CA GLY A 70 10.69 3.84 -19.62
C GLY A 70 9.87 4.85 -18.84
N SER A 71 9.26 4.42 -17.75
CA SER A 71 8.39 5.24 -16.90
C SER A 71 8.92 5.35 -15.47
N ASP A 72 8.44 6.37 -14.74
CA ASP A 72 8.68 6.51 -13.31
C ASP A 72 7.71 5.66 -12.47
N GLN A 73 7.79 5.82 -11.15
CA GLN A 73 6.93 5.15 -10.19
C GLN A 73 5.44 5.50 -10.33
N GLN A 74 5.12 6.67 -10.88
CA GLN A 74 3.74 7.09 -11.15
C GLN A 74 3.28 6.68 -12.56
N HIS A 75 4.12 5.94 -13.27
CA HIS A 75 3.97 5.50 -14.65
C HIS A 75 4.05 6.62 -15.69
N SER A 76 4.49 7.82 -15.32
CA SER A 76 4.77 8.90 -16.28
C SER A 76 5.92 8.49 -17.19
N VAL A 77 5.74 8.65 -18.51
CA VAL A 77 6.72 8.21 -19.51
C VAL A 77 7.89 9.17 -19.56
N LEU A 78 9.06 8.74 -19.10
CA LEU A 78 10.29 9.54 -19.07
C LEU A 78 11.15 9.35 -20.33
N HIS A 79 11.12 8.17 -20.94
CA HIS A 79 11.91 7.86 -22.12
C HIS A 79 11.17 6.90 -23.04
N THR A 80 11.37 7.04 -24.34
CA THR A 80 10.89 6.08 -25.33
C THR A 80 12.04 5.60 -26.18
N VAL A 81 12.17 4.28 -26.32
CA VAL A 81 13.21 3.66 -27.14
C VAL A 81 12.55 3.16 -28.43
N SER A 82 12.93 3.78 -29.53
CA SER A 82 12.62 3.35 -30.91
C SER A 82 13.92 3.29 -31.70
N ALA A 83 13.92 2.56 -32.82
CA ALA A 83 15.07 2.47 -33.73
C ALA A 83 15.41 3.80 -34.47
N GLY A 84 15.15 4.97 -33.86
CA GLY A 84 15.39 6.30 -34.47
C GLY A 84 14.93 7.56 -33.70
N LEU A 85 14.92 7.58 -32.35
CA LEU A 85 14.58 8.69 -31.40
C LEU A 85 13.08 8.91 -31.05
N PRO A 86 12.72 9.35 -29.81
CA PRO A 86 13.16 10.56 -29.09
C PRO A 86 13.83 10.37 -27.71
N GLY A 87 14.48 11.44 -27.24
CA GLY A 87 15.28 11.51 -26.00
C GLY A 87 14.46 11.69 -24.70
N PRO A 88 15.08 12.13 -23.59
CA PRO A 88 14.40 12.34 -22.30
C PRO A 88 13.17 13.23 -22.41
N ILE A 89 12.11 12.85 -21.71
CA ILE A 89 10.88 13.60 -21.55
C ILE A 89 10.82 14.12 -20.12
N ALA A 90 10.60 15.42 -19.97
CA ALA A 90 10.44 16.08 -18.69
C ALA A 90 9.02 16.62 -18.52
N TYR A 91 8.54 16.61 -17.27
CA TYR A 91 7.25 17.16 -16.87
C TYR A 91 7.46 18.16 -15.74
N THR A 92 6.58 19.15 -15.65
CA THR A 92 6.39 19.85 -14.37
C THR A 92 5.80 18.88 -13.34
N PRO A 93 5.84 19.20 -12.03
CA PRO A 93 5.24 18.36 -10.98
C PRO A 93 3.77 17.98 -11.24
N TYR A 94 3.02 18.81 -11.95
CA TYR A 94 1.62 18.58 -12.30
C TYR A 94 1.43 17.97 -13.71
N GLY A 95 2.47 17.41 -14.31
CA GLY A 95 2.37 16.69 -15.59
C GLY A 95 2.32 17.57 -16.84
N HIS A 96 2.50 18.89 -16.70
CA HIS A 96 2.56 19.78 -17.85
C HIS A 96 3.85 19.55 -18.64
N ARG A 97 3.69 19.35 -19.95
CA ARG A 97 4.76 19.30 -20.95
C ARG A 97 4.23 19.88 -22.26
N GLN A 98 5.13 20.30 -23.15
CA GLN A 98 4.74 20.60 -24.52
C GLN A 98 4.31 19.31 -25.23
N ALA A 99 3.25 19.39 -26.05
CA ALA A 99 2.68 18.21 -26.70
C ALA A 99 3.68 17.59 -27.69
N LEU A 100 4.10 16.36 -27.42
CA LEU A 100 4.85 15.52 -28.35
C LEU A 100 3.87 14.55 -29.03
N ASN A 101 3.93 14.49 -30.36
CA ASN A 101 2.99 13.75 -31.22
C ASN A 101 2.62 12.36 -30.66
N GLN A 102 1.38 12.24 -30.17
CA GLN A 102 0.70 10.99 -29.82
C GLN A 102 1.44 10.06 -28.83
N LEU A 103 2.50 10.53 -28.16
CA LEU A 103 3.16 9.72 -27.15
C LEU A 103 2.35 9.71 -25.85
N PRO A 104 2.20 8.55 -25.19
CA PRO A 104 1.81 8.49 -23.80
C PRO A 104 2.67 9.44 -22.95
N GLY A 105 2.09 9.97 -21.89
CA GLY A 105 2.65 11.08 -21.14
C GLY A 105 2.65 10.85 -19.63
N PHE A 106 2.16 11.86 -18.92
CA PHE A 106 1.99 11.82 -17.48
C PHE A 106 1.03 10.68 -17.08
N ASN A 107 1.36 9.95 -16.02
CA ASN A 107 0.66 8.74 -15.56
C ASN A 107 0.46 7.63 -16.60
N GLY A 108 1.27 7.61 -17.67
CA GLY A 108 1.09 6.68 -18.78
C GLY A 108 -0.10 7.04 -19.67
N GLU A 109 -0.80 8.13 -19.38
CA GLU A 109 -1.97 8.59 -20.11
C GLU A 109 -1.56 9.43 -21.30
N ARG A 110 -2.30 9.29 -22.40
CA ARG A 110 -2.08 10.09 -23.60
C ARG A 110 -2.80 11.44 -23.44
N PRO A 111 -2.11 12.58 -23.60
CA PRO A 111 -2.80 13.87 -23.60
C PRO A 111 -3.74 13.92 -24.80
N ASP A 112 -4.94 14.46 -24.57
CA ASP A 112 -5.91 14.73 -25.63
C ASP A 112 -5.27 15.66 -26.68
N PRO A 113 -5.19 15.26 -27.96
CA PRO A 113 -4.45 16.01 -28.97
C PRO A 113 -4.98 17.43 -29.21
N LEU A 114 -6.26 17.68 -28.89
CA LEU A 114 -6.91 18.96 -29.09
C LEU A 114 -6.66 19.92 -27.92
N THR A 115 -6.83 19.43 -26.69
CA THR A 115 -6.81 20.27 -25.49
C THR A 115 -5.52 20.20 -24.69
N GLY A 116 -4.70 19.15 -24.89
CA GLY A 116 -3.51 18.87 -24.07
C GLY A 116 -3.85 18.39 -22.65
N HIS A 117 -5.12 18.18 -22.33
CA HIS A 117 -5.57 17.64 -21.05
C HIS A 117 -5.38 16.13 -20.99
N TYR A 118 -5.30 15.57 -19.79
CA TYR A 118 -5.33 14.12 -19.58
C TYR A 118 -6.76 13.69 -19.22
N LEU A 119 -7.30 12.71 -19.94
CA LEU A 119 -8.67 12.22 -19.76
C LEU A 119 -8.67 11.04 -18.77
N LEU A 120 -8.43 11.33 -17.50
CA LEU A 120 -8.27 10.33 -16.42
C LEU A 120 -9.57 9.58 -16.13
N GLY A 121 -9.46 8.40 -15.51
CA GLY A 121 -10.60 7.51 -15.28
C GLY A 121 -11.23 7.02 -16.57
N ASN A 122 -10.41 6.69 -17.57
CA ASN A 122 -10.88 6.33 -18.92
C ASN A 122 -11.80 7.38 -19.54
N GLY A 123 -11.54 8.67 -19.32
CA GLY A 123 -12.34 9.77 -19.84
C GLY A 123 -13.41 10.32 -18.92
N TYR A 124 -13.51 9.81 -17.69
CA TYR A 124 -14.41 10.31 -16.67
C TYR A 124 -14.20 11.82 -16.38
N ARG A 125 -12.95 12.26 -16.20
CA ARG A 125 -12.64 13.68 -15.95
C ARG A 125 -11.42 14.17 -16.73
N ALA A 126 -11.55 15.38 -17.27
CA ALA A 126 -10.44 16.08 -17.89
C ALA A 126 -9.57 16.77 -16.83
N TYR A 127 -8.36 16.26 -16.64
CA TYR A 127 -7.32 16.87 -15.84
C TYR A 127 -6.53 17.88 -16.68
N ASN A 128 -6.45 19.12 -16.21
CA ASN A 128 -5.70 20.18 -16.85
C ASN A 128 -4.35 20.36 -16.14
N PRO A 129 -3.23 19.93 -16.75
CA PRO A 129 -1.92 20.04 -16.13
C PRO A 129 -1.41 21.49 -16.02
N ALA A 130 -1.92 22.42 -16.86
CA ALA A 130 -1.55 23.84 -16.79
C ALA A 130 -2.29 24.56 -15.65
N LEU A 131 -3.54 24.18 -15.37
CA LEU A 131 -4.31 24.67 -14.22
C LEU A 131 -4.10 23.84 -12.94
N MET A 132 -3.34 22.75 -13.01
CA MET A 132 -3.01 21.88 -11.89
C MET A 132 -4.23 21.27 -11.19
N ARG A 133 -5.33 21.07 -11.94
CA ARG A 133 -6.63 20.65 -11.39
C ARG A 133 -7.53 20.01 -12.44
N PHE A 134 -8.62 19.39 -12.00
CA PHE A 134 -9.67 18.91 -12.89
C PHE A 134 -10.57 20.06 -13.40
N ASN A 135 -11.17 19.86 -14.57
CA ASN A 135 -12.09 20.83 -15.17
C ASN A 135 -13.55 20.65 -14.72
N SER A 136 -13.93 19.47 -14.23
CA SER A 136 -15.25 19.17 -13.66
C SER A 136 -15.14 18.85 -12.17
N PRO A 137 -16.17 19.13 -11.36
CA PRO A 137 -16.19 18.74 -9.95
C PRO A 137 -16.31 17.22 -9.79
N ASP A 138 -15.72 16.68 -8.72
CA ASP A 138 -15.86 15.29 -8.30
C ASP A 138 -17.25 15.05 -7.67
N SER A 139 -17.97 14.02 -8.14
CA SER A 139 -19.27 13.62 -7.59
C SER A 139 -19.19 13.01 -6.19
N MET A 140 -18.01 12.55 -5.76
CA MET A 140 -17.75 12.04 -4.41
C MET A 140 -17.28 13.13 -3.44
N SER A 141 -17.12 14.37 -3.88
CA SER A 141 -16.84 15.51 -3.00
C SER A 141 -18.13 16.14 -2.45
N PRO A 142 -18.12 16.77 -1.27
CA PRO A 142 -16.97 16.96 -0.37
C PRO A 142 -16.81 15.88 0.71
N PHE A 143 -17.79 14.98 0.86
CA PHE A 143 -17.89 14.07 2.02
C PHE A 143 -17.52 12.61 1.72
N GLY A 144 -17.29 12.26 0.46
CA GLY A 144 -16.80 10.95 0.04
C GLY A 144 -15.29 10.97 -0.23
N LYS A 145 -14.85 10.12 -1.15
CA LYS A 145 -13.42 9.93 -1.46
C LYS A 145 -12.76 11.10 -2.17
N GLY A 146 -13.53 12.03 -2.76
CA GLY A 146 -13.00 13.20 -3.45
C GLY A 146 -12.44 14.30 -2.53
N GLY A 147 -12.70 14.21 -1.22
CA GLY A 147 -12.25 15.19 -0.24
C GLY A 147 -12.95 16.55 -0.37
N MET A 148 -12.53 17.55 0.42
CA MET A 148 -13.26 18.83 0.50
C MET A 148 -13.19 19.67 -0.78
N ASN A 149 -12.14 19.54 -1.59
CA ASN A 149 -11.97 20.30 -2.82
C ASN A 149 -12.31 19.43 -4.03
N ALA A 150 -13.50 19.65 -4.60
CA ALA A 150 -14.03 18.89 -5.72
C ALA A 150 -13.19 18.96 -7.01
N TYR A 151 -12.24 19.89 -7.13
CA TYR A 151 -11.40 20.04 -8.31
C TYR A 151 -9.95 19.60 -8.09
N ALA A 152 -9.57 19.27 -6.84
CA ALA A 152 -8.19 18.97 -6.51
C ALA A 152 -7.69 17.72 -7.24
N TYR A 153 -6.47 17.80 -7.74
CA TYR A 153 -5.73 16.64 -8.23
C TYR A 153 -4.75 16.17 -7.16
N CYS A 154 -4.73 14.87 -6.84
CA CYS A 154 -3.80 14.26 -5.88
C CYS A 154 -3.78 14.91 -4.48
N ALA A 155 -4.87 15.60 -4.10
CA ALA A 155 -4.93 16.48 -2.92
C ALA A 155 -3.76 17.47 -2.82
N GLY A 156 -3.24 17.95 -3.96
CA GLY A 156 -2.16 18.91 -4.04
C GLY A 156 -0.74 18.33 -4.04
N ASP A 157 -0.58 17.00 -4.02
CA ASP A 157 0.73 16.33 -4.03
C ASP A 157 0.89 15.36 -5.22
N PRO A 158 0.98 15.88 -6.46
CA PRO A 158 1.09 15.06 -7.67
C PRO A 158 2.46 14.39 -7.82
N VAL A 159 3.47 14.73 -7.02
CA VAL A 159 4.81 14.11 -7.08
C VAL A 159 4.85 12.79 -6.34
N ASN A 160 4.06 12.67 -5.26
CA ASN A 160 3.99 11.46 -4.45
C ASN A 160 2.72 10.63 -4.70
N ARG A 161 1.72 11.19 -5.41
CA ARG A 161 0.43 10.52 -5.65
C ARG A 161 0.02 10.56 -7.12
N SER A 162 -0.81 9.60 -7.49
CA SER A 162 -1.47 9.49 -8.79
C SER A 162 -2.97 9.28 -8.55
N ASP A 163 -3.83 9.80 -9.43
CA ASP A 163 -5.28 9.58 -9.40
C ASP A 163 -5.69 8.91 -10.73
N PRO A 164 -5.71 7.57 -10.78
CA PRO A 164 -6.02 6.82 -11.99
C PRO A 164 -7.49 6.92 -12.40
N THR A 165 -8.39 7.03 -11.41
CA THR A 165 -9.85 6.97 -11.61
C THR A 165 -10.47 8.35 -11.81
N GLY A 166 -9.74 9.42 -11.47
CA GLY A 166 -10.26 10.78 -11.44
C GLY A 166 -11.13 11.07 -10.20
N HIS A 167 -11.10 10.20 -9.19
CA HIS A 167 -11.89 10.30 -7.96
C HIS A 167 -11.05 10.17 -6.69
N GLU A 168 -9.78 9.80 -6.82
CA GLU A 168 -9.00 9.34 -5.68
C GLU A 168 -8.21 10.49 -5.06
N VAL A 169 -8.71 10.98 -3.93
CA VAL A 169 -7.81 11.35 -2.85
C VAL A 169 -7.42 10.05 -2.17
N ASP A 170 -6.23 9.51 -2.46
CA ASP A 170 -5.73 8.31 -1.79
C ASP A 170 -5.50 8.60 -0.29
N VAL A 171 -6.59 8.42 0.47
CA VAL A 171 -6.62 8.50 1.94
C VAL A 171 -5.70 7.46 2.56
N GLY A 172 -5.38 6.36 1.85
CA GLY A 172 -4.40 5.37 2.24
C GLY A 172 -3.00 5.98 2.33
N GLN A 173 -2.55 6.71 1.31
CA GLN A 173 -1.28 7.43 1.33
C GLN A 173 -1.23 8.61 2.33
N VAL A 174 -2.34 9.34 2.53
CA VAL A 174 -2.40 10.40 3.57
C VAL A 174 -2.26 9.79 4.97
N LEU A 175 -2.94 8.67 5.23
CA LEU A 175 -2.89 7.98 6.53
C LEU A 175 -1.61 7.15 6.72
N SER A 176 -0.83 6.87 5.67
CA SER A 176 0.43 6.13 5.80
C SER A 176 1.36 6.76 6.83
N PHE A 177 1.42 8.09 6.93
CA PHE A 177 2.22 8.76 7.98
C PHE A 177 1.71 8.48 9.40
N VAL A 178 0.39 8.39 9.59
CA VAL A 178 -0.22 8.02 10.88
C VAL A 178 0.14 6.57 11.23
N TRP A 179 0.05 5.66 10.25
CA TRP A 179 0.40 4.26 10.46
C TRP A 179 1.91 4.04 10.68
N ILE A 180 2.77 4.76 9.95
CA ILE A 180 4.22 4.79 10.18
C ILE A 180 4.50 5.27 11.61
N GLY A 181 3.86 6.38 12.02
CA GLY A 181 3.97 6.89 13.39
C GLY A 181 3.55 5.88 14.46
N LEU A 182 2.45 5.15 14.22
CA LEU A 182 1.98 4.10 15.13
C LEU A 182 2.97 2.93 15.23
N GLY A 183 3.56 2.53 14.10
CA GLY A 183 4.62 1.52 14.06
C GLY A 183 5.87 1.95 14.84
N LEU A 184 6.34 3.18 14.63
CA LEU A 184 7.47 3.73 15.39
C LEU A 184 7.17 3.84 16.89
N PHE A 185 5.95 4.23 17.26
CA PHE A 185 5.51 4.25 18.66
C PHE A 185 5.50 2.85 19.28
N GLY A 186 4.98 1.85 18.55
CA GLY A 186 5.01 0.45 18.97
C GLY A 186 6.44 -0.06 19.22
N ALA A 187 7.36 0.29 18.33
CA ALA A 187 8.79 -0.02 18.49
C ALA A 187 9.38 0.65 19.74
N PHE A 188 9.09 1.94 19.96
CA PHE A 188 9.53 2.67 21.14
C PHE A 188 9.05 2.05 22.45
N VAL A 189 7.76 1.66 22.53
CA VAL A 189 7.19 0.96 23.69
C VAL A 189 7.87 -0.40 23.88
N GLY A 190 8.12 -1.13 22.80
CA GLY A 190 8.87 -2.39 22.83
C GLY A 190 10.26 -2.24 23.44
N VAL A 191 11.04 -1.25 22.99
CA VAL A 191 12.38 -0.97 23.55
C VAL A 191 12.31 -0.59 25.02
N LYS A 192 11.41 0.35 25.37
CA LYS A 192 11.27 0.85 26.75
C LYS A 192 10.87 -0.25 27.74
N THR A 193 10.11 -1.25 27.28
CA THR A 193 9.70 -2.39 28.11
C THR A 193 10.73 -3.53 28.12
N ALA A 194 11.46 -3.74 27.02
CA ALA A 194 12.45 -4.81 26.91
C ALA A 194 13.70 -4.56 27.75
N VAL A 195 14.29 -3.35 27.67
CA VAL A 195 15.57 -3.03 28.33
C VAL A 195 15.59 -3.32 29.83
N PRO A 196 14.64 -2.84 30.65
CA PRO A 196 14.65 -3.12 32.08
C PRO A 196 14.40 -4.60 32.39
N ALA A 197 13.52 -5.26 31.64
CA ALA A 197 13.19 -6.67 31.83
C ALA A 197 14.39 -7.58 31.47
N ILE A 198 15.08 -7.31 30.36
CA ILE A 198 16.30 -8.02 29.95
C ILE A 198 17.41 -7.80 30.99
N LYS A 199 17.59 -6.58 31.49
CA LYS A 199 18.57 -6.30 32.55
C LYS A 199 18.26 -7.07 33.83
N ALA A 200 16.99 -7.20 34.20
CA ALA A 200 16.59 -8.02 35.35
C ALA A 200 16.88 -9.50 35.13
N ILE A 201 16.66 -10.02 33.91
CA ILE A 201 16.98 -11.40 33.54
C ILE A 201 18.49 -11.67 33.60
N ALA A 202 19.30 -10.74 33.10
CA ALA A 202 20.76 -10.85 33.14
C ALA A 202 21.32 -10.91 34.57
N LYS A 203 20.61 -10.35 35.56
CA LYS A 203 20.96 -10.45 36.99
C LYS A 203 20.61 -11.80 37.63
N GLY A 204 19.98 -12.72 36.90
CA GLY A 204 19.80 -14.12 37.30
C GLY A 204 18.56 -14.43 38.16
N SER A 205 17.87 -13.42 38.70
CA SER A 205 16.73 -13.61 39.62
C SER A 205 15.36 -13.22 39.05
N ALA A 206 15.26 -13.02 37.74
CA ALA A 206 14.00 -12.57 37.14
C ALA A 206 12.91 -13.67 37.16
N PRO A 207 11.70 -13.35 37.65
CA PRO A 207 10.57 -14.27 37.63
C PRO A 207 10.06 -14.52 36.20
N LEU A 208 9.20 -15.54 36.02
CA LEU A 208 8.67 -15.94 34.71
C LEU A 208 7.88 -14.80 34.05
N SER A 209 7.11 -14.02 34.81
CA SER A 209 6.40 -12.84 34.31
C SER A 209 7.33 -11.80 33.68
N THR A 210 8.52 -11.60 34.24
CA THR A 210 9.54 -10.68 33.71
C THR A 210 10.20 -11.23 32.45
N LYS A 211 10.46 -12.55 32.39
CA LYS A 211 10.94 -13.24 31.18
C LYS A 211 9.95 -13.14 30.02
N LEU A 212 8.67 -13.36 30.31
CA LEU A 212 7.56 -13.20 29.35
C LEU A 212 7.42 -11.75 28.90
N THR A 213 7.56 -10.79 29.81
CA THR A 213 7.53 -9.36 29.47
C THR A 213 8.67 -9.01 28.52
N ALA A 214 9.90 -9.44 28.79
CA ALA A 214 11.04 -9.23 27.88
C ALA A 214 10.81 -9.86 26.50
N ALA A 215 10.34 -11.11 26.45
CA ALA A 215 10.05 -11.79 25.19
C ALA A 215 8.96 -11.08 24.37
N SER A 216 7.85 -10.68 25.01
CA SER A 216 6.77 -9.95 24.36
C SER A 216 7.19 -8.55 23.89
N ALA A 217 8.07 -7.88 24.64
CA ALA A 217 8.59 -6.57 24.29
C ALA A 217 9.51 -6.63 23.05
N VAL A 218 10.37 -7.65 22.97
CA VAL A 218 11.18 -7.94 21.78
C VAL A 218 10.28 -8.31 20.59
N GLY A 219 9.25 -9.14 20.82
CA GLY A 219 8.25 -9.46 19.79
C GLY A 219 7.50 -8.22 19.29
N GLN A 220 7.14 -7.29 20.18
CA GLN A 220 6.52 -6.02 19.79
C GLN A 220 7.46 -5.18 18.93
N LEU A 221 8.74 -5.07 19.32
CA LEU A 221 9.73 -4.33 18.56
C LEU A 221 9.85 -4.88 17.13
N ALA A 222 9.96 -6.21 16.99
CA ALA A 222 10.02 -6.88 15.69
C ALA A 222 8.73 -6.69 14.87
N ALA A 223 7.55 -6.90 15.47
CA ALA A 223 6.28 -6.70 14.78
C ALA A 223 6.11 -5.24 14.31
N SER A 224 6.48 -4.28 15.16
CA SER A 224 6.31 -2.86 14.89
C SER A 224 7.29 -2.35 13.83
N SER A 225 8.55 -2.84 13.82
CA SER A 225 9.51 -2.49 12.78
C SER A 225 9.07 -3.02 11.42
N VAL A 226 8.65 -4.30 11.35
CA VAL A 226 8.14 -4.92 10.11
C VAL A 226 6.88 -4.22 9.62
N PHE A 227 5.96 -3.86 10.53
CA PHE A 227 4.78 -3.06 10.21
C PHE A 227 5.17 -1.69 9.63
N THR A 228 6.13 -1.01 10.23
CA THR A 228 6.59 0.30 9.77
C THR A 228 7.16 0.19 8.36
N VAL A 229 8.00 -0.81 8.09
CA VAL A 229 8.57 -1.05 6.75
C VAL A 229 7.47 -1.35 5.72
N SER A 230 6.49 -2.19 6.07
CA SER A 230 5.32 -2.45 5.21
C SER A 230 4.61 -1.15 4.79
N ARG A 231 4.39 -0.22 5.74
CA ARG A 231 3.71 1.06 5.48
C ARG A 231 4.58 2.05 4.72
N VAL A 232 5.89 2.06 4.93
CA VAL A 232 6.83 2.86 4.11
C VAL A 232 6.83 2.36 2.67
N ILE A 233 6.91 1.04 2.45
CA ILE A 233 6.86 0.46 1.11
C ILE A 233 5.52 0.80 0.45
N ASN A 234 4.40 0.60 1.14
CA ASN A 234 3.08 0.93 0.60
C ASN A 234 2.89 2.42 0.29
N ALA A 235 3.59 3.31 1.00
CA ALA A 235 3.53 4.75 0.72
C ALA A 235 4.31 5.13 -0.55
N VAL A 236 5.42 4.43 -0.79
CA VAL A 236 6.31 4.65 -1.95
C VAL A 236 5.73 3.92 -3.17
N ASP A 237 5.55 2.61 -3.07
CA ASP A 237 5.05 1.72 -4.12
C ASP A 237 3.83 0.92 -3.62
N PRO A 238 2.61 1.44 -3.81
CA PRO A 238 1.37 0.78 -3.38
C PRO A 238 1.14 -0.58 -4.07
N ASP A 239 1.66 -0.76 -5.29
CA ASP A 239 1.47 -1.97 -6.08
C ASP A 239 2.51 -3.06 -5.73
N ALA A 240 3.47 -2.76 -4.84
CA ALA A 240 4.50 -3.71 -4.43
C ALA A 240 3.89 -4.87 -3.60
N PRO A 241 4.05 -6.14 -4.05
CA PRO A 241 3.53 -7.29 -3.31
C PRO A 241 4.20 -7.46 -1.93
N ALA A 242 5.41 -6.91 -1.76
CA ALA A 242 6.16 -6.95 -0.51
C ALA A 242 5.42 -6.25 0.64
N ALA A 243 4.68 -5.17 0.39
CA ALA A 243 3.95 -4.44 1.42
C ALA A 243 2.94 -5.34 2.14
N ASN A 244 2.17 -6.12 1.39
CA ASN A 244 1.15 -7.03 1.91
C ASN A 244 1.76 -8.22 2.65
N ILE A 245 2.85 -8.78 2.14
CA ILE A 245 3.56 -9.89 2.81
C ILE A 245 4.11 -9.42 4.15
N LEU A 246 4.75 -8.25 4.20
CA LEU A 246 5.28 -7.67 5.45
C LEU A 246 4.17 -7.29 6.43
N LEU A 247 3.01 -6.83 5.94
CA LEU A 247 1.86 -6.58 6.80
C LEU A 247 1.38 -7.87 7.48
N ALA A 248 1.27 -8.96 6.71
CA ALA A 248 0.86 -10.26 7.23
C ALA A 248 1.86 -10.81 8.26
N THR A 249 3.16 -10.66 8.02
CA THR A 249 4.20 -11.08 8.98
C THR A 249 4.22 -10.21 10.24
N ALA A 250 3.99 -8.90 10.11
CA ALA A 250 3.86 -8.04 11.29
C ALA A 250 2.68 -8.46 12.17
N ILE A 251 1.53 -8.78 11.55
CA ILE A 251 0.33 -9.25 12.27
C ILE A 251 0.61 -10.59 12.96
N SER A 252 1.27 -11.54 12.27
CA SER A 252 1.58 -12.85 12.86
C SER A 252 2.55 -12.76 14.03
N LEU A 253 3.54 -11.85 13.98
CA LEU A 253 4.43 -11.56 15.10
C LEU A 253 3.72 -10.91 16.29
N LEU A 254 2.64 -10.15 16.04
CA LEU A 254 1.89 -9.45 17.08
C LEU A 254 0.98 -10.40 17.89
N ILE A 255 0.49 -11.49 17.29
CA ILE A 255 -0.45 -12.43 17.95
C ILE A 255 0.15 -13.01 19.26
N PRO A 256 1.37 -13.59 19.27
CA PRO A 256 1.97 -14.08 20.51
C PRO A 256 2.22 -12.97 21.54
N VAL A 257 2.56 -11.75 21.09
CA VAL A 257 2.79 -10.59 21.98
C VAL A 257 1.52 -10.25 22.74
N LEU A 258 0.38 -10.21 22.05
CA LEU A 258 -0.92 -9.94 22.68
C LEU A 258 -1.32 -11.05 23.64
N ALA A 259 -1.10 -12.32 23.28
CA ALA A 259 -1.36 -13.46 24.16
C ALA A 259 -0.53 -13.38 25.46
N VAL A 260 0.76 -13.01 25.36
CA VAL A 260 1.58 -12.83 26.56
C VAL A 260 1.08 -11.66 27.42
N ARG A 261 0.64 -10.56 26.82
CA ARG A 261 0.13 -9.38 27.56
C ARG A 261 -1.16 -9.65 28.32
N THR A 262 -2.03 -10.51 27.81
CA THR A 262 -3.27 -10.87 28.51
C THR A 262 -3.02 -11.83 29.68
N VAL A 263 -2.01 -12.71 29.55
CA VAL A 263 -1.71 -13.75 30.55
C VAL A 263 -0.69 -13.30 31.61
N SER A 264 0.31 -12.48 31.24
CA SER A 264 1.40 -12.06 32.12
C SER A 264 0.95 -11.43 33.46
N PRO A 265 -0.09 -10.56 33.51
CA PRO A 265 -0.59 -10.02 34.78
C PRO A 265 -1.21 -11.08 35.71
N ARG A 266 -1.72 -12.19 35.16
CA ARG A 266 -2.23 -13.31 35.97
C ARG A 266 -1.08 -14.10 36.58
N ILE A 267 -0.06 -14.41 35.78
CA ILE A 267 1.16 -15.09 36.24
C ILE A 267 1.84 -14.29 37.34
N LYS A 268 2.00 -12.97 37.14
CA LYS A 268 2.59 -12.09 38.15
C LYS A 268 1.83 -12.15 39.49
N ARG A 269 0.49 -12.13 39.46
CA ARG A 269 -0.32 -12.27 40.69
C ARG A 269 -0.07 -13.57 41.43
N TRP A 270 0.19 -14.66 40.72
CA TRP A 270 0.50 -15.95 41.34
C TRP A 270 1.93 -15.98 41.92
N GLU A 271 2.89 -15.38 41.23
CA GLU A 271 4.26 -15.19 41.73
C GLU A 271 4.26 -14.31 42.99
N ASP A 272 3.54 -13.19 42.98
CA ASP A 272 3.39 -12.29 44.13
C ASP A 272 2.69 -12.99 45.32
N ALA A 273 1.86 -14.01 45.06
CA ALA A 273 1.24 -14.87 46.09
C ALA A 273 2.17 -15.99 46.60
N GLY A 274 3.44 -16.04 46.18
CA GLY A 274 4.43 -17.02 46.63
C GLY A 274 4.34 -18.38 45.92
N THR A 275 3.65 -18.46 44.78
CA THR A 275 3.55 -19.69 43.99
C THR A 275 4.83 -19.87 43.15
N ASN A 276 5.51 -21.01 43.25
CA ASN A 276 6.65 -21.29 42.38
C ASN A 276 6.13 -21.79 41.03
N ILE A 277 6.49 -21.10 39.95
CA ILE A 277 6.02 -21.36 38.59
C ILE A 277 7.23 -21.64 37.71
N GLU A 278 7.39 -22.90 37.32
CA GLU A 278 8.47 -23.34 36.45
C GLU A 278 7.92 -23.80 35.09
N LEU A 279 8.63 -23.42 34.03
CA LEU A 279 8.35 -23.92 32.68
C LEU A 279 8.82 -25.37 32.60
N VAL A 280 7.91 -26.31 32.37
CA VAL A 280 8.26 -27.70 32.15
C VAL A 280 8.86 -27.82 30.75
N LYS A 281 10.14 -28.16 30.65
CA LYS A 281 10.74 -28.58 29.38
C LYS A 281 10.14 -29.93 28.99
N GLN A 282 9.15 -29.93 28.09
CA GLN A 282 8.79 -31.17 27.39
C GLN A 282 9.89 -31.48 26.35
N GLY A 283 10.42 -32.70 26.39
CA GLY A 283 11.32 -33.21 25.34
C GLY A 283 10.60 -33.26 23.98
N PRO A 284 11.33 -33.36 22.86
CA PRO A 284 10.73 -33.26 21.53
C PRO A 284 9.73 -34.39 21.29
N SER A 285 8.44 -34.10 21.42
CA SER A 285 7.38 -35.00 20.99
C SER A 285 7.30 -34.98 19.47
N ARG A 286 7.44 -36.16 18.86
CA ARG A 286 7.28 -36.36 17.41
C ARG A 286 5.94 -35.79 16.95
N GLY A 287 6.01 -34.60 16.34
CA GLY A 287 5.01 -34.08 15.40
C GLY A 287 3.62 -33.77 15.95
N VAL A 288 3.48 -32.97 17.01
CA VAL A 288 2.30 -32.10 17.25
C VAL A 288 2.79 -30.90 18.09
N VAL A 289 2.24 -29.71 17.80
CA VAL A 289 2.36 -28.41 18.50
C VAL A 289 3.09 -28.46 19.85
N ALA A 290 4.20 -27.73 19.97
CA ALA A 290 4.92 -27.54 21.23
C ALA A 290 3.98 -26.94 22.28
N THR A 291 3.48 -27.78 23.17
CA THR A 291 2.60 -27.39 24.27
C THR A 291 3.48 -27.08 25.48
N ALA A 292 3.56 -25.81 25.89
CA ALA A 292 4.28 -25.45 27.10
C ALA A 292 3.42 -25.77 28.33
N ALA A 293 3.74 -26.83 29.05
CA ALA A 293 3.10 -27.13 30.33
C ALA A 293 3.71 -26.26 31.45
N VAL A 294 2.87 -25.64 32.27
CA VAL A 294 3.28 -24.85 33.43
C VAL A 294 3.03 -25.67 34.69
N HIS A 295 4.07 -25.94 35.47
CA HIS A 295 3.91 -26.62 36.75
C HIS A 295 3.70 -25.57 37.85
N ILE A 296 2.56 -25.65 38.54
CA ILE A 296 2.17 -24.71 39.59
C ILE A 296 2.26 -25.43 40.94
N ARG A 297 3.23 -25.06 41.78
CA ARG A 297 3.38 -25.62 43.13
C ARG A 297 2.95 -24.59 44.17
N ARG A 298 1.84 -24.84 44.88
CA ARG A 298 1.41 -24.00 46.01
C ARG A 298 2.24 -24.33 47.26
N PRO A 299 2.57 -23.34 48.11
CA PRO A 299 3.23 -23.61 49.38
C PRO A 299 2.32 -24.43 50.30
N SER A 300 2.89 -25.47 50.92
CA SER A 300 2.22 -26.28 51.95
C SER A 300 1.94 -25.41 53.17
N VAL A 301 0.67 -25.25 53.52
CA VAL A 301 0.28 -24.81 54.86
C VAL A 301 0.62 -25.93 55.82
N ARG A 302 1.40 -25.59 56.86
CA ARG A 302 1.89 -26.51 57.90
C ARG A 302 0.82 -27.54 58.32
N GLY A 303 1.12 -28.82 58.12
CA GLY A 303 0.50 -29.91 58.87
C GLY A 303 -0.39 -30.89 58.09
N HIS A 304 0.08 -31.48 56.98
CA HIS A 304 -0.28 -32.86 56.61
C HIS A 304 0.70 -33.43 55.57
N GLN A 305 1.10 -34.70 55.75
CA GLN A 305 1.98 -35.44 54.84
C GLN A 305 1.27 -35.79 53.51
N PRO A 306 2.03 -36.07 52.43
CA PRO A 306 1.55 -35.99 51.05
C PRO A 306 1.06 -37.34 50.52
N ASN A 307 -0.13 -37.35 49.92
CA ASN A 307 -0.50 -38.34 48.91
C ASN A 307 -1.66 -37.76 48.09
N ASP A 308 -1.33 -36.96 47.08
CA ASP A 308 -1.84 -37.16 45.73
C ASP A 308 -1.28 -36.08 44.80
N SER A 309 -0.75 -36.52 43.67
CA SER A 309 -0.34 -35.68 42.56
C SER A 309 -1.57 -35.20 41.81
N ASP A 310 -2.23 -34.14 42.31
CA ASP A 310 -3.31 -33.47 41.59
C ASP A 310 -2.76 -32.75 40.36
N THR A 311 -2.82 -33.48 39.25
CA THR A 311 -2.51 -32.99 37.92
C THR A 311 -3.77 -32.28 37.40
N ALA A 312 -3.94 -31.00 37.72
CA ALA A 312 -5.04 -30.21 37.17
C ALA A 312 -4.73 -29.82 35.71
N ILE A 313 -5.26 -30.62 34.77
CA ILE A 313 -5.30 -30.31 33.34
C ILE A 313 -6.51 -29.40 33.10
N TRP A 314 -6.31 -28.22 32.51
CA TRP A 314 -7.38 -27.40 31.94
C TRP A 314 -7.10 -27.15 30.45
N TYR A 315 -8.15 -27.30 29.64
CA TYR A 315 -8.16 -27.14 28.17
C TYR A 315 -7.92 -25.70 27.73
#